data_AF-V9D4Q4-F1
#
_entry.id   AF-V9D4Q4-F1
#
_cell.length_a   1.000
_cell.length_b   1.000
_cell.length_c   1.000
_cell.angle_alpha   90.00
_cell.angle_beta   90.00
_cell.angle_gamma   90.00
#
_symmetry.space_group_name_H-M   'P 1'
#
loop_
_entity.id
_entity.type
_entity.pdbx_description
1 polymer ?
#
loop_
_entity_poly.entity_id
_entity_poly.type
_entity_poly.pdbx_seq_one_letter_code
_entity_poly.pdbx_strand_id
1 'polypeptide(L)'
;MNHPFATDESVEAPQDAVWSDFVLQFLSYNAPAMMNPLLRNTLGNLLQGFFNTSQDFTMQGLVNVLDARYNVTGLIPDNCLAIIRNSANSAADQDTTMPQQQPPMLHPPQPTQTPALPYSFANAPTMPPVPSQPTLPFPPPPTFPAQQSARRRCFPPNLNRSVTIKWRQKDWAYVCDLCTHTHPDRGDFGRHMRIGALRTGFKIVSADPENDLHWYAVDGAGNEYMGDIVACTRNKEKGGKRVQVPHPPPCGPRIVAYERPQRRRARIAAKTKAIAAKSRGAEG
;
A
#
# COMPACT_ATOMS: atom_id res chain seq x y z
N MET A 1 -34.36 -18.10 -33.27
CA MET A 1 -33.07 -18.66 -32.82
C MET A 1 -32.16 -17.48 -32.50
N ASN A 2 -32.07 -17.11 -31.22
CA ASN A 2 -31.25 -16.00 -30.75
C ASN A 2 -29.87 -16.54 -30.35
N HIS A 3 -28.84 -16.15 -31.07
CA HIS A 3 -27.46 -16.39 -30.64
C HIS A 3 -27.12 -15.39 -29.52
N PRO A 4 -26.67 -15.85 -28.35
CA PRO A 4 -26.14 -14.94 -27.34
C PRO A 4 -24.84 -14.33 -27.88
N PHE A 5 -24.77 -13.00 -27.94
CA PHE A 5 -23.53 -12.29 -28.16
C PHE A 5 -22.61 -12.56 -26.95
N ALA A 6 -21.42 -13.09 -27.21
CA ALA A 6 -20.39 -13.22 -26.20
C ALA A 6 -20.03 -11.81 -25.71
N THR A 7 -20.18 -11.56 -24.42
CA THR A 7 -19.61 -10.40 -23.74
C THR A 7 -18.10 -10.45 -23.95
N ASP A 8 -17.59 -9.52 -24.76
CA ASP A 8 -16.15 -9.36 -25.01
C ASP A 8 -15.49 -9.02 -23.67
N GLU A 9 -14.81 -10.01 -23.08
CA GLU A 9 -14.07 -9.83 -21.84
C GLU A 9 -12.92 -8.88 -22.19
N SER A 10 -13.09 -7.58 -21.89
CA SER A 10 -12.08 -6.55 -22.15
C SER A 10 -10.76 -7.00 -21.54
N VAL A 11 -9.85 -7.48 -22.39
CA VAL A 11 -8.53 -7.96 -21.99
C VAL A 11 -7.76 -6.72 -21.56
N GLU A 12 -7.79 -6.44 -20.26
CA GLU A 12 -6.98 -5.39 -19.63
C GLU A 12 -5.54 -5.57 -20.11
N ALA A 13 -4.97 -4.51 -20.69
CA ALA A 13 -3.62 -4.60 -21.21
C ALA A 13 -2.71 -4.99 -20.04
N PRO A 14 -1.79 -5.96 -20.19
CA PRO A 14 -0.92 -6.39 -19.09
C PRO A 14 -0.14 -5.25 -18.43
N GLN A 15 0.05 -4.16 -19.16
CA GLN A 15 0.68 -2.93 -18.69
C GLN A 15 -0.19 -2.12 -17.72
N ASP A 16 -1.52 -2.09 -17.92
CA ASP A 16 -2.46 -1.38 -17.05
C ASP A 16 -2.57 -2.04 -15.68
N ALA A 17 -2.61 -3.38 -15.65
CA ALA A 17 -2.62 -4.14 -14.40
C ALA A 17 -1.36 -3.91 -13.56
N VAL A 18 -0.18 -3.84 -14.19
CA VAL A 18 1.09 -3.52 -13.50
C VAL A 18 1.05 -2.10 -12.96
N TRP A 19 0.54 -1.15 -13.75
CA TRP A 19 0.40 0.24 -13.36
C TRP A 19 -0.54 0.45 -12.16
N SER A 20 -1.71 -0.17 -12.22
CA SER A 20 -2.70 -0.16 -11.15
C SER A 20 -2.09 -0.68 -9.85
N ASP A 21 -1.38 -1.82 -9.89
CA ASP A 21 -0.69 -2.36 -8.72
C ASP A 21 0.35 -1.39 -8.14
N PHE A 22 1.14 -0.71 -8.99
CA PHE A 22 2.10 0.30 -8.55
C PHE A 22 1.44 1.51 -7.88
N VAL A 23 0.33 2.03 -8.43
CA VAL A 23 -0.41 3.16 -7.85
C VAL A 23 -1.02 2.78 -6.51
N LEU A 24 -1.68 1.61 -6.44
CA LEU A 24 -2.25 1.10 -5.19
C LEU A 24 -1.16 0.85 -4.14
N GLN A 25 -0.01 0.33 -4.57
CA GLN A 25 1.15 0.16 -3.71
C GLN A 25 1.63 1.51 -3.18
N PHE A 26 1.78 2.52 -4.03
CA PHE A 26 2.17 3.88 -3.62
C PHE A 26 1.19 4.47 -2.59
N LEU A 27 -0.12 4.36 -2.85
CA LEU A 27 -1.20 4.79 -1.97
C LEU A 27 -1.18 4.10 -0.60
N SER A 28 -0.76 2.84 -0.57
CA SER A 28 -0.69 2.03 0.65
C SER A 28 0.52 2.36 1.53
N TYR A 29 1.65 2.76 0.93
CA TYR A 29 2.90 2.99 1.67
C TYR A 29 3.14 4.45 2.05
N ASN A 30 2.56 5.40 1.32
CA ASN A 30 2.86 6.82 1.49
C ASN A 30 1.63 7.57 2.02
N ALA A 31 1.55 7.83 3.32
CA ALA A 31 0.52 8.74 3.84
C ALA A 31 0.77 10.18 3.32
N PRO A 32 -0.28 11.01 3.10
CA PRO A 32 -0.09 12.40 2.65
C PRO A 32 0.86 13.20 3.55
N ALA A 33 0.79 12.98 4.86
CA ALA A 33 1.66 13.61 5.86
C ALA A 33 3.15 13.23 5.72
N MET A 34 3.47 12.14 5.01
CA MET A 34 4.84 11.71 4.75
C MET A 34 5.40 12.22 3.42
N MET A 35 4.62 12.99 2.65
CA MET A 35 5.03 13.44 1.32
C MET A 35 6.15 14.49 1.41
N ASN A 36 7.35 14.08 1.04
CA ASN A 36 8.52 14.96 0.92
C ASN A 36 8.82 15.28 -0.57
N PRO A 37 9.70 16.24 -0.90
CA PRO A 37 9.98 16.60 -2.29
C PRO A 37 10.45 15.43 -3.17
N LEU A 38 11.19 14.48 -2.61
CA LEU A 38 11.65 13.29 -3.33
C LEU A 38 10.47 12.39 -3.70
N LEU A 39 9.60 12.05 -2.75
CA LEU A 39 8.40 11.25 -2.99
C LEU A 39 7.44 11.96 -3.95
N ARG A 40 7.36 13.28 -3.86
CA ARG A 40 6.56 14.12 -4.76
C ARG A 40 7.08 14.03 -6.20
N ASN A 41 8.40 14.08 -6.42
CA ASN A 41 9.01 13.86 -7.74
C ASN A 41 8.80 12.43 -8.24
N THR A 42 8.93 11.43 -7.37
CA THR A 42 8.62 10.03 -7.73
C THR A 42 7.17 9.87 -8.16
N LEU A 43 6.22 10.51 -7.47
CA LEU A 43 4.82 10.55 -7.85
C LEU A 43 4.62 11.24 -9.20
N GLY A 44 5.33 12.34 -9.47
CA GLY A 44 5.31 13.01 -10.77
C GLY A 44 5.78 12.12 -11.92
N ASN A 45 6.93 11.46 -11.75
CA ASN A 45 7.46 10.50 -12.74
C ASN A 45 6.49 9.34 -12.98
N LEU A 46 5.84 8.87 -11.92
CA LEU A 46 4.85 7.82 -11.97
C LEU A 46 3.61 8.29 -12.77
N LEU A 47 3.04 9.45 -12.44
CA LEU A 47 1.91 10.00 -13.21
C LEU A 47 2.27 10.26 -14.68
N GLN A 48 3.46 10.78 -14.97
CA GLN A 48 3.91 11.01 -16.35
C GLN A 48 4.07 9.71 -17.13
N GLY A 49 4.62 8.67 -16.50
CA GLY A 49 4.72 7.34 -17.10
C GLY A 49 3.35 6.77 -17.48
N PHE A 50 2.36 6.95 -16.59
CA PHE A 50 0.98 6.56 -16.87
C PHE A 50 0.43 7.22 -18.14
N PHE A 51 0.49 8.56 -18.22
CA PHE A 51 -0.02 9.30 -19.39
C PHE A 51 0.61 8.88 -20.72
N ASN A 52 1.88 8.48 -20.69
CA ASN A 52 2.59 8.05 -21.88
C ASN A 52 2.18 6.64 -22.34
N THR A 53 1.59 5.83 -21.46
CA THR A 53 1.38 4.39 -21.71
C THR A 53 -0.08 3.94 -21.70
N SER A 54 -0.99 4.68 -21.08
CA SER A 54 -2.37 4.23 -20.90
C SER A 54 -3.37 5.39 -20.98
N GLN A 55 -4.49 5.13 -21.66
CA GLN A 55 -5.65 6.02 -21.71
C GLN A 55 -6.87 5.40 -21.02
N ASP A 56 -6.69 4.31 -20.27
CA ASP A 56 -7.79 3.58 -19.66
C ASP A 56 -8.55 4.42 -18.61
N PHE A 57 -9.89 4.35 -18.63
CA PHE A 57 -10.76 5.12 -17.73
C PHE A 57 -10.58 4.72 -16.26
N THR A 58 -10.32 3.44 -15.97
CA THR A 58 -10.05 2.96 -14.61
C THR A 58 -8.82 3.64 -14.04
N MET A 59 -7.78 3.74 -14.86
CA MET A 59 -6.54 4.39 -14.47
C MET A 59 -6.69 5.91 -14.32
N GLN A 60 -7.49 6.56 -15.16
CA GLN A 60 -7.86 7.97 -14.96
C GLN A 60 -8.57 8.19 -13.61
N GLY A 61 -9.43 7.24 -13.20
CA GLY A 61 -10.03 7.22 -11.87
C GLY A 61 -8.98 7.15 -10.74
N LEU A 62 -7.96 6.32 -10.89
CA LEU A 62 -6.84 6.24 -9.92
C LEU A 62 -6.03 7.54 -9.85
N VAL A 63 -5.83 8.23 -10.97
CA VAL A 63 -5.16 9.54 -10.96
C VAL A 63 -5.99 10.58 -10.23
N ASN A 64 -7.32 10.58 -10.36
CA ASN A 64 -8.20 11.45 -9.57
C ASN A 64 -8.10 11.16 -8.06
N VAL A 65 -7.99 9.89 -7.66
CA VAL A 65 -7.76 9.52 -6.26
C VAL A 65 -6.40 10.04 -5.77
N LEU A 66 -5.36 9.96 -6.59
CA LEU A 66 -4.04 10.51 -6.28
C LEU A 66 -4.08 12.04 -6.16
N ASP A 67 -4.77 12.73 -7.06
CA ASP A 67 -4.93 14.18 -7.05
C ASP A 67 -5.65 14.66 -5.79
N ALA A 68 -6.80 14.06 -5.49
CA ALA A 68 -7.58 14.37 -4.29
C ALA A 68 -6.77 14.14 -3.00
N ARG A 69 -5.88 13.16 -2.99
CA ARG A 69 -5.13 12.77 -1.79
C ARG A 69 -3.79 13.48 -1.61
N TYR A 70 -3.09 13.82 -2.68
CA TYR A 70 -1.72 14.35 -2.63
C TYR A 70 -1.56 15.73 -3.28
N ASN A 71 -2.61 16.29 -3.88
CA ASN A 71 -2.57 17.51 -4.67
C ASN A 71 -1.46 17.45 -5.73
N VAL A 72 -1.74 16.74 -6.83
CA VAL A 72 -0.75 16.48 -7.89
C VAL A 72 -0.58 17.67 -8.84
N THR A 73 -1.27 18.79 -8.57
CA THR A 73 -1.05 20.07 -9.26
C THR A 73 0.44 20.44 -9.27
N GLY A 74 0.93 20.79 -10.45
CA GLY A 74 2.34 21.12 -10.70
C GLY A 74 3.28 19.91 -10.82
N LEU A 75 2.79 18.67 -10.68
CA LEU A 75 3.58 17.46 -10.97
C LEU A 75 3.38 16.92 -12.38
N ILE A 76 2.24 17.25 -12.98
CA ILE A 76 1.88 16.95 -14.36
C ILE A 76 1.36 18.22 -15.01
N PRO A 77 1.47 18.35 -16.34
CA PRO A 77 0.92 19.49 -17.07
C PRO A 77 -0.58 19.70 -16.78
N ASP A 78 -0.99 20.95 -16.59
CA ASP A 78 -2.39 21.27 -16.19
C ASP A 78 -3.43 20.80 -17.20
N ASN A 79 -3.07 20.77 -18.50
CA ASN A 79 -3.92 20.23 -19.55
C ASN A 79 -4.19 18.73 -19.38
N CYS A 80 -3.20 17.96 -18.93
CA CYS A 80 -3.35 16.53 -18.65
C CYS A 80 -4.31 16.30 -17.47
N LEU A 81 -4.21 17.10 -16.40
CA LEU A 81 -5.14 17.06 -15.27
C LEU A 81 -6.56 17.42 -15.69
N ALA A 82 -6.72 18.45 -16.52
CA ALA A 82 -8.02 18.86 -17.01
C ALA A 82 -8.70 17.75 -17.82
N ILE A 83 -7.96 17.04 -18.68
CA ILE A 83 -8.48 15.90 -19.45
C ILE A 83 -9.02 14.81 -18.51
N ILE A 84 -8.25 14.42 -17.47
CA ILE A 84 -8.64 13.38 -16.51
C ILE A 84 -9.88 13.76 -15.69
N ARG A 85 -9.95 15.01 -15.24
CA ARG A 85 -11.11 15.49 -14.46
C ARG A 85 -12.37 15.48 -15.33
N ASN A 86 -12.25 15.90 -16.59
CA ASN A 86 -13.38 15.95 -17.52
C ASN A 86 -13.87 14.55 -17.93
N SER A 87 -12.95 13.62 -18.21
CA SER A 87 -13.29 12.26 -18.60
C SER A 87 -13.95 11.47 -17.48
N ALA A 88 -13.51 11.65 -16.23
CA ALA A 88 -14.13 11.00 -15.07
C ALA A 88 -15.56 11.52 -14.81
N ASN A 89 -15.79 12.82 -15.01
CA ASN A 89 -17.14 13.38 -14.92
C ASN A 89 -18.05 12.83 -16.03
N SER A 90 -17.53 12.67 -17.25
CA SER A 90 -18.29 12.07 -18.37
C SER A 90 -18.64 10.60 -18.14
N ALA A 91 -17.79 9.83 -17.44
CA ALA A 91 -18.08 8.44 -17.10
C ALA A 91 -19.22 8.32 -16.07
N ALA A 92 -19.28 9.23 -15.09
CA ALA A 92 -20.35 9.25 -14.10
C ALA A 92 -21.74 9.54 -14.71
N ASP A 93 -21.79 10.35 -15.78
CA ASP A 93 -23.03 10.69 -16.47
C ASP A 93 -23.55 9.55 -17.38
N GLN A 94 -22.68 8.67 -17.88
CA GLN A 94 -23.10 7.54 -18.73
C GLN A 94 -23.82 6.42 -17.95
N ASP A 95 -23.50 6.24 -16.67
CA ASP A 95 -24.15 5.21 -15.83
C ASP A 95 -25.59 5.58 -15.43
N THR A 96 -26.00 6.84 -15.64
CA THR A 96 -27.34 7.32 -15.28
C THR A 96 -28.32 7.29 -16.46
N THR A 97 -27.88 6.92 -17.67
CA THR A 97 -28.70 6.99 -18.90
C THR A 97 -28.78 5.67 -19.66
N MET A 98 -29.20 4.59 -19.00
CA MET A 98 -29.70 3.39 -19.68
C MET A 98 -31.22 3.26 -19.47
N PRO A 99 -32.06 3.29 -20.52
CA PRO A 99 -33.47 2.99 -20.41
C PRO A 99 -33.64 1.50 -20.07
N GLN A 100 -34.12 1.23 -18.87
CA GLN A 100 -34.44 -0.11 -18.38
C GLN A 100 -35.61 -0.70 -19.19
N GLN A 101 -35.34 -1.46 -20.25
CA GLN A 101 -36.33 -2.36 -20.84
C GLN A 101 -36.57 -3.55 -19.91
N GLN A 102 -37.65 -3.48 -19.12
CA GLN A 102 -38.15 -4.60 -18.34
C GLN A 102 -38.78 -5.67 -19.27
N PRO A 103 -38.56 -6.97 -19.01
CA PRO A 103 -39.34 -8.03 -19.63
C PRO A 103 -40.79 -8.05 -19.11
N PRO A 104 -41.78 -8.48 -19.92
CA PRO A 104 -43.19 -8.42 -19.56
C PRO A 104 -43.51 -9.43 -18.46
N MET A 105 -43.65 -8.93 -17.23
CA MET A 105 -44.21 -9.67 -16.10
C MET A 105 -45.71 -9.37 -15.99
N LEU A 106 -46.51 -10.43 -16.02
CA LEU A 106 -47.94 -10.43 -15.71
C LEU A 106 -48.17 -9.79 -14.33
N HIS A 107 -48.88 -8.66 -14.30
CA HIS A 107 -49.26 -7.96 -13.09
C HIS A 107 -50.55 -8.55 -12.47
N PRO A 108 -50.60 -8.79 -11.15
CA PRO A 108 -51.85 -8.82 -10.40
C PRO A 108 -52.39 -7.38 -10.16
N PRO A 109 -53.69 -7.19 -9.91
CA PRO A 109 -54.31 -5.87 -9.81
C PRO A 109 -53.80 -5.10 -8.59
N GLN A 110 -53.25 -3.91 -8.85
CA GLN A 110 -52.79 -2.96 -7.86
C GLN A 110 -53.95 -2.06 -7.38
N PRO A 111 -54.08 -1.76 -6.07
CA PRO A 111 -55.06 -0.81 -5.58
C PRO A 111 -54.67 0.64 -5.94
N THR A 112 -55.70 1.41 -6.22
CA THR A 112 -55.73 2.83 -6.59
C THR A 112 -54.84 3.68 -5.68
N GLN A 113 -53.79 4.29 -6.23
CA GLN A 113 -53.04 5.37 -5.58
C GLN A 113 -53.38 6.72 -6.20
N THR A 114 -53.59 7.68 -5.31
CA THR A 114 -53.96 9.09 -5.51
C THR A 114 -52.86 9.87 -6.26
N PRO A 115 -53.23 10.84 -7.11
CA PRO A 115 -52.26 11.63 -7.87
C PRO A 115 -51.45 12.57 -6.98
N ALA A 116 -50.12 12.45 -7.02
CA ALA A 116 -49.20 13.41 -6.42
C ALA A 116 -49.00 14.64 -7.33
N LEU A 117 -49.06 15.81 -6.70
CA LEU A 117 -48.92 17.13 -7.33
C LEU A 117 -47.49 17.37 -7.88
N PRO A 118 -47.34 18.16 -8.96
CA PRO A 118 -46.05 18.56 -9.47
C PRO A 118 -45.37 19.57 -8.54
N TYR A 119 -44.23 19.19 -7.97
CA TYR A 119 -43.37 20.10 -7.21
C TYR A 119 -42.42 20.83 -8.18
N SER A 120 -42.70 22.12 -8.39
CA SER A 120 -41.88 23.02 -9.20
C SER A 120 -40.78 23.61 -8.31
N PHE A 121 -39.52 23.32 -8.62
CA PHE A 121 -38.38 23.96 -7.94
C PHE A 121 -38.16 25.35 -8.55
N ALA A 122 -38.65 26.37 -7.85
CA ALA A 122 -38.37 27.76 -8.15
C ALA A 122 -36.99 28.16 -7.58
N ASN A 123 -36.17 28.73 -8.46
CA ASN A 123 -35.12 29.74 -8.24
C ASN A 123 -34.16 29.56 -7.05
N ALA A 124 -32.90 29.27 -7.37
CA ALA A 124 -31.77 29.41 -6.45
C ALA A 124 -31.64 30.87 -5.98
N PRO A 125 -31.42 31.12 -4.67
CA PRO A 125 -31.22 32.46 -4.16
C PRO A 125 -29.90 33.04 -4.68
N THR A 126 -29.98 34.13 -5.44
CA THR A 126 -28.84 34.97 -5.80
C THR A 126 -28.22 35.54 -4.53
N MET A 127 -27.06 35.02 -4.15
CA MET A 127 -26.26 35.55 -3.06
C MET A 127 -25.79 36.98 -3.39
N PRO A 128 -25.82 37.91 -2.41
CA PRO A 128 -25.31 39.26 -2.61
C PRO A 128 -23.79 39.23 -2.88
N PRO A 129 -23.26 40.23 -3.62
CA PRO A 129 -21.85 40.31 -3.93
C PRO A 129 -21.02 40.41 -2.65
N VAL A 130 -20.08 39.47 -2.48
CA VAL A 130 -19.10 39.47 -1.40
C VAL A 130 -18.24 40.73 -1.50
N PRO A 131 -18.15 41.56 -0.45
CA PRO A 131 -17.27 42.72 -0.45
C PRO A 131 -15.82 42.27 -0.57
N SER A 132 -15.09 42.88 -1.51
CA SER A 132 -13.68 42.65 -1.77
C SER A 132 -12.86 42.91 -0.50
N GLN A 133 -12.44 41.84 0.18
CA GLN A 133 -11.52 41.98 1.31
C GLN A 133 -10.12 42.34 0.78
N PRO A 134 -9.45 43.33 1.38
CA PRO A 134 -8.08 43.67 1.02
C PRO A 134 -7.18 42.45 1.25
N THR A 135 -6.54 42.00 0.17
CA THR A 135 -5.58 40.89 0.18
C THR A 135 -4.38 41.32 1.01
N LEU A 136 -4.38 40.97 2.30
CA LEU A 136 -3.18 41.07 3.12
C LEU A 136 -2.14 40.09 2.57
N PRO A 137 -0.88 40.52 2.41
CA PRO A 137 0.19 39.64 1.97
C PRO A 137 0.27 38.46 2.95
N PHE A 138 0.05 37.24 2.44
CA PHE A 138 0.23 36.03 3.22
C PHE A 138 1.65 36.04 3.78
N PRO A 139 1.84 35.89 5.11
CA PRO A 139 3.17 35.74 5.66
C PRO A 139 3.82 34.53 4.97
N PRO A 140 5.10 34.63 4.57
CA PRO A 140 5.80 33.49 4.00
C PRO A 140 5.63 32.30 4.96
N PRO A 141 5.33 31.10 4.44
CA PRO A 141 5.16 29.93 5.28
C PRO A 141 6.39 29.84 6.19
N PRO A 142 6.20 29.61 7.51
CA PRO A 142 7.32 29.49 8.42
C PRO A 142 8.29 28.50 7.81
N THR A 143 9.48 29.00 7.49
CA THR A 143 10.57 28.19 6.96
C THR A 143 11.04 27.39 8.16
N PHE A 144 10.32 26.32 8.48
CA PHE A 144 10.83 25.31 9.39
C PHE A 144 12.15 24.87 8.75
N PRO A 145 13.31 25.05 9.42
CA PRO A 145 14.53 24.48 8.91
C PRO A 145 14.19 23.02 8.68
N ALA A 146 14.26 22.57 7.42
CA ALA A 146 14.10 21.17 7.10
C ALA A 146 15.03 20.48 8.08
N GLN A 147 14.46 19.77 9.05
CA GLN A 147 15.21 19.01 10.03
C GLN A 147 15.79 17.87 9.21
N GLN A 148 16.83 18.19 8.43
CA GLN A 148 17.91 17.31 8.12
C GLN A 148 18.40 16.95 9.50
N SER A 149 17.78 15.91 10.07
CA SER A 149 18.34 15.16 11.17
C SER A 149 19.74 14.85 10.68
N ALA A 150 20.70 15.67 11.09
CA ALA A 150 22.11 15.41 10.91
C ALA A 150 22.21 13.97 11.37
N ARG A 151 22.40 13.06 10.39
CA ARG A 151 22.21 11.62 10.57
C ARG A 151 23.20 11.27 11.66
N ARG A 152 22.73 11.27 12.91
CA ARG A 152 23.58 11.01 14.06
C ARG A 152 24.04 9.61 13.76
N ARG A 153 25.33 9.45 13.48
CA ARG A 153 25.91 8.13 13.29
C ARG A 153 25.57 7.37 14.56
N CYS A 154 24.72 6.36 14.43
CA CYS A 154 24.34 5.54 15.56
C CYS A 154 25.50 4.60 15.94
N PHE A 155 26.54 4.54 15.12
CA PHE A 155 27.68 3.67 15.34
C PHE A 155 28.72 4.38 16.23
N PRO A 156 29.16 3.75 17.31
CA PRO A 156 30.27 4.28 18.09
C PRO A 156 31.54 4.33 17.22
N PRO A 157 32.40 5.35 17.40
CA PRO A 157 33.70 5.37 16.77
C PRO A 157 34.47 4.13 17.26
N ASN A 158 34.94 3.29 16.33
CA ASN A 158 35.57 1.98 16.60
C ASN A 158 34.62 0.80 16.89
N LEU A 159 33.39 0.83 16.37
CA LEU A 159 32.51 -0.34 16.42
C LEU A 159 33.18 -1.59 15.84
N ASN A 160 33.40 -2.59 16.70
CA ASN A 160 33.90 -3.90 16.29
C ASN A 160 32.82 -4.59 15.43
N ARG A 161 33.15 -4.91 14.17
CA ARG A 161 32.22 -5.51 13.20
C ARG A 161 32.18 -7.03 13.34
N SER A 162 31.85 -7.50 14.53
CA SER A 162 31.71 -8.92 14.85
C SER A 162 30.29 -9.25 15.31
N VAL A 163 29.73 -10.34 14.81
CA VAL A 163 28.45 -10.89 15.27
C VAL A 163 28.76 -12.16 16.05
N THR A 164 28.74 -12.08 17.39
CA THR A 164 29.10 -13.21 18.26
C THR A 164 27.90 -14.14 18.47
N ILE A 165 26.68 -13.62 18.37
CA ILE A 165 25.46 -14.42 18.45
C ILE A 165 25.43 -15.43 17.30
N LYS A 166 25.61 -16.71 17.64
CA LYS A 166 25.49 -17.81 16.67
C LYS A 166 24.06 -17.87 16.13
N TRP A 167 23.90 -18.38 14.92
CA TRP A 167 22.63 -18.43 14.18
C TRP A 167 21.43 -18.98 14.98
N ARG A 168 21.64 -19.78 16.04
CA ARG A 168 20.57 -20.34 16.91
C ARG A 168 20.91 -20.37 18.40
N GLN A 169 21.64 -19.38 18.91
CA GLN A 169 21.78 -19.27 20.36
C GLN A 169 20.42 -18.94 20.98
N LYS A 170 19.99 -19.74 21.95
CA LYS A 170 18.62 -19.70 22.50
C LYS A 170 18.43 -18.65 23.58
N ASP A 171 19.51 -18.01 24.01
CA ASP A 171 19.54 -17.19 25.22
C ASP A 171 19.36 -15.70 24.92
N TRP A 172 19.41 -15.30 23.64
CA TRP A 172 19.32 -13.91 23.22
C TRP A 172 18.31 -13.73 22.07
N ALA A 173 17.70 -12.56 22.00
CA ALA A 173 16.76 -12.17 20.96
C ALA A 173 16.99 -10.73 20.51
N TYR A 174 16.81 -10.48 19.23
CA TYR A 174 16.91 -9.16 18.62
C TYR A 174 15.57 -8.42 18.77
N VAL A 175 15.59 -7.17 19.20
CA VAL A 175 14.40 -6.32 19.29
C VAL A 175 14.33 -5.42 18.04
N CYS A 176 13.19 -5.44 17.35
CA CYS A 176 12.95 -4.50 16.26
C CYS A 176 12.82 -3.07 16.80
N ASP A 177 13.56 -2.13 16.24
CA ASP A 177 13.55 -0.71 16.59
C ASP A 177 12.27 0.04 16.17
N LEU A 178 11.45 -0.55 15.29
CA LEU A 178 10.16 0.04 14.87
C LEU A 178 8.96 -0.50 15.62
N CYS A 179 8.89 -1.81 15.83
CA CYS A 179 7.70 -2.47 16.36
C CYS A 179 7.94 -3.18 17.70
N THR A 180 9.16 -3.06 18.25
CA THR A 180 9.61 -3.66 19.52
C THR A 180 9.42 -5.18 19.65
N HIS A 181 9.11 -5.86 18.54
CA HIS A 181 8.93 -7.30 18.52
C HIS A 181 10.28 -8.03 18.62
N THR A 182 10.32 -9.10 19.41
CA THR A 182 11.53 -9.87 19.68
C THR A 182 11.69 -11.04 18.72
N HIS A 183 12.90 -11.22 18.19
CA HIS A 183 13.24 -12.26 17.24
C HIS A 183 14.43 -13.09 17.75
N PRO A 184 14.22 -14.35 18.17
CA PRO A 184 15.30 -15.20 18.69
C PRO A 184 16.21 -15.77 17.59
N ASP A 185 15.77 -15.78 16.33
CA ASP A 185 16.55 -16.27 15.19
C ASP A 185 17.01 -15.09 14.33
N ARG A 186 18.32 -15.07 14.01
CA ARG A 186 18.94 -14.00 13.21
C ARG A 186 18.34 -13.93 11.80
N GLY A 187 18.01 -15.06 11.20
CA GLY A 187 17.40 -15.13 9.87
C GLY A 187 15.99 -14.55 9.86
N ASP A 188 15.18 -14.92 10.86
CA ASP A 188 13.84 -14.36 11.05
C ASP A 188 13.88 -12.85 11.31
N PHE A 189 14.82 -12.38 12.14
CA PHE A 189 15.03 -10.96 12.37
C PHE A 189 15.43 -10.21 11.08
N GLY A 190 16.43 -10.70 10.35
CA GLY A 190 16.86 -10.08 9.10
C GLY A 190 15.76 -10.09 8.02
N ARG A 191 14.89 -11.10 8.03
CA ARG A 191 13.69 -11.13 7.17
C ARG A 191 12.65 -10.10 7.61
N HIS A 192 12.39 -10.00 8.91
CA HIS A 192 11.50 -9.00 9.50
C HIS A 192 11.94 -7.58 9.13
N MET A 193 13.24 -7.27 9.25
CA MET A 193 13.76 -5.94 8.93
C MET A 193 13.66 -5.59 7.44
N ARG A 194 13.86 -6.56 6.54
CA ARG A 194 13.72 -6.32 5.10
C ARG A 194 12.27 -6.09 4.68
N ILE A 195 11.32 -6.86 5.22
CA ILE A 195 9.93 -6.85 4.77
C ILE A 195 9.08 -5.92 5.64
N GLY A 196 9.12 -6.09 6.95
CA GLY A 196 8.34 -5.28 7.90
C GLY A 196 8.84 -3.85 7.99
N ALA A 197 10.16 -3.68 8.18
CA ALA A 197 10.78 -2.36 8.29
C ALA A 197 11.17 -1.74 6.93
N LEU A 198 10.97 -2.46 5.82
CA LEU A 198 11.29 -2.02 4.45
C LEU A 198 12.77 -1.61 4.25
N ARG A 199 13.70 -2.26 4.96
CA ARG A 199 15.14 -1.99 4.85
C ARG A 199 15.80 -2.93 3.85
N THR A 200 15.77 -2.56 2.58
CA THR A 200 16.36 -3.36 1.49
C THR A 200 17.87 -3.52 1.70
N GLY A 201 18.38 -4.75 1.64
CA GLY A 201 19.80 -5.04 1.86
C GLY A 201 20.24 -5.02 3.34
N PHE A 202 19.30 -5.01 4.29
CA PHE A 202 19.60 -5.03 5.72
C PHE A 202 20.56 -6.16 6.12
N LYS A 203 21.65 -5.80 6.81
CA LYS A 203 22.68 -6.70 7.31
C LYS A 203 23.18 -6.22 8.69
N ILE A 204 23.09 -7.10 9.69
CA ILE A 204 23.69 -6.88 11.01
C ILE A 204 25.22 -6.92 10.87
N VAL A 205 25.88 -5.86 11.30
CA VAL A 205 27.34 -5.71 11.28
C VAL A 205 28.00 -6.00 12.63
N SER A 206 27.28 -5.76 13.73
CA SER A 206 27.77 -6.06 15.07
C SER A 206 26.60 -6.45 15.97
N ALA A 207 26.79 -7.48 16.79
CA ALA A 207 25.86 -7.88 17.84
C ALA A 207 26.62 -8.79 18.80
N ASP A 208 26.88 -8.27 20.00
CA ASP A 208 27.67 -8.96 21.00
C ASP A 208 27.12 -8.79 22.42
N PRO A 209 26.15 -9.61 22.83
CA PRO A 209 25.36 -9.39 24.04
C PRO A 209 26.17 -9.51 25.34
N GLU A 210 27.40 -10.04 25.29
CA GLU A 210 28.29 -10.08 26.45
C GLU A 210 28.93 -8.72 26.74
N ASN A 211 29.16 -7.91 25.70
CA ASN A 211 29.84 -6.62 25.79
C ASN A 211 28.91 -5.43 25.53
N ASP A 212 27.93 -5.61 24.64
CA ASP A 212 26.96 -4.58 24.24
C ASP A 212 25.58 -5.21 23.98
N LEU A 213 24.58 -4.73 24.71
CA LEU A 213 23.19 -5.16 24.57
C LEU A 213 22.49 -4.50 23.37
N HIS A 214 23.25 -3.97 22.41
CA HIS A 214 22.72 -3.45 21.16
C HIS A 214 23.21 -4.25 19.96
N TRP A 215 22.35 -4.36 18.95
CA TRP A 215 22.73 -4.77 17.61
C TRP A 215 22.91 -3.53 16.74
N TYR A 216 23.86 -3.61 15.81
CA TYR A 216 24.13 -2.58 14.81
C TYR A 216 24.01 -3.19 13.42
N ALA A 217 23.39 -2.45 12.51
CA ALA A 217 23.14 -2.92 11.15
C ALA A 217 23.28 -1.82 10.11
N VAL A 218 23.53 -2.22 8.87
CA VAL A 218 23.49 -1.34 7.69
C VAL A 218 22.51 -1.90 6.67
N ASP A 219 21.89 -1.05 5.87
CA ASP A 219 21.12 -1.49 4.69
C ASP A 219 21.91 -1.36 3.39
N GLY A 220 21.26 -1.67 2.26
CA GLY A 220 21.88 -1.58 0.94
C GLY A 220 22.19 -0.15 0.49
N ALA A 221 21.61 0.86 1.13
CA ALA A 221 21.89 2.27 0.87
C ALA A 221 22.97 2.84 1.81
N GLY A 222 23.52 2.02 2.70
CA GLY A 222 24.51 2.45 3.70
C GLY A 222 23.91 3.22 4.87
N ASN A 223 22.59 3.17 5.07
CA ASN A 223 21.97 3.73 6.28
C ASN A 223 22.32 2.86 7.48
N GLU A 224 22.67 3.51 8.59
CA GLU A 224 23.04 2.87 9.85
C GLU A 224 21.83 2.73 10.77
N TYR A 225 21.73 1.59 11.45
CA TYR A 225 20.64 1.26 12.37
C TYR A 225 21.19 0.62 13.63
N MET A 226 20.46 0.83 14.73
CA MET A 226 20.75 0.24 16.03
C MET A 226 19.44 -0.17 16.70
N GLY A 227 19.49 -1.19 17.55
CA GLY A 227 18.40 -1.53 18.45
C GLY A 227 18.86 -2.52 19.51
N ASP A 228 17.93 -2.96 20.35
CA ASP A 228 18.28 -3.71 21.56
C ASP A 228 18.40 -5.23 21.32
N ILE A 229 19.22 -5.87 22.14
CA ILE A 229 19.32 -7.31 22.29
C ILE A 229 18.88 -7.64 23.73
N VAL A 230 17.90 -8.53 23.85
CA VAL A 230 17.34 -8.92 25.15
C VAL A 230 17.55 -10.40 25.39
N ALA A 231 17.65 -10.79 26.67
CA ALA A 231 17.67 -12.19 27.05
C ALA A 231 16.36 -12.87 26.59
N CYS A 232 16.47 -14.00 25.90
CA CYS A 232 15.31 -14.71 25.37
C CYS A 232 14.63 -15.48 26.52
N THR A 233 13.51 -14.96 27.02
CA THR A 233 12.63 -15.66 27.96
C THR A 233 11.81 -16.70 27.23
N ARG A 234 12.47 -17.69 26.61
CA ARG A 234 11.76 -18.77 25.96
C ARG A 234 11.19 -19.68 27.05
N ASN A 235 9.92 -19.47 27.39
CA ASN A 235 9.16 -20.43 28.17
C ASN A 235 9.21 -21.77 27.42
N LYS A 236 10.03 -22.69 27.93
CA LYS A 236 10.15 -24.07 27.43
C LYS A 236 8.89 -24.84 27.85
N GLU A 237 7.71 -24.35 27.50
CA GLU A 237 6.51 -25.15 27.64
C GLU A 237 6.68 -26.36 26.72
N LYS A 238 6.92 -27.50 27.37
CA LYS A 238 7.27 -28.78 26.76
C LYS A 238 6.22 -29.13 25.70
N GLY A 239 6.59 -29.07 24.43
CA GLY A 239 5.80 -29.62 23.33
C GLY A 239 4.66 -28.74 22.78
N GLY A 240 4.50 -27.51 23.26
CA GLY A 240 3.49 -26.60 22.72
C GLY A 240 3.81 -26.17 21.27
N LYS A 241 2.82 -26.25 20.37
CA LYS A 241 2.90 -25.57 19.06
C LYS A 241 3.28 -24.11 19.33
N ARG A 242 4.33 -23.60 18.67
CA ARG A 242 4.73 -22.19 18.81
C ARG A 242 3.50 -21.33 18.47
N VAL A 243 2.92 -20.69 19.48
CA VAL A 243 1.88 -19.69 19.27
C VAL A 243 2.55 -18.56 18.49
N GLN A 244 2.15 -18.38 17.23
CA GLN A 244 2.62 -17.25 16.43
C GLN A 244 1.98 -16.01 17.02
N VAL A 245 2.73 -15.27 17.84
CA VAL A 245 2.32 -13.94 18.27
C VAL A 245 2.24 -13.08 17.01
N PRO A 246 1.08 -12.45 16.73
CA PRO A 246 0.95 -11.54 15.61
C PRO A 246 1.98 -10.41 15.75
N HIS A 247 2.67 -10.09 14.65
CA HIS A 247 3.63 -8.98 14.66
C HIS A 247 2.86 -7.66 14.84
N PRO A 248 3.27 -6.77 15.76
CA PRO A 248 2.62 -5.49 15.96
C PRO A 248 2.85 -4.54 14.75
N PRO A 249 1.98 -3.53 14.57
CA PRO A 249 2.24 -2.42 13.66
C PRO A 249 3.53 -1.67 14.04
N PRO A 250 4.27 -1.09 13.08
CA PRO A 250 3.96 -1.00 11.64
C PRO A 250 4.38 -2.24 10.82
N CYS A 251 5.16 -3.15 11.39
CA CYS A 251 5.79 -4.24 10.62
C CYS A 251 4.80 -5.37 10.26
N GLY A 252 3.88 -5.70 11.16
CA GLY A 252 3.01 -6.87 11.00
C GLY A 252 2.15 -6.89 9.74
N PRO A 253 1.37 -5.83 9.45
CA PRO A 253 0.55 -5.77 8.23
C PRO A 253 1.36 -6.00 6.95
N ARG A 254 2.57 -5.43 6.89
CA ARG A 254 3.47 -5.57 5.73
C ARG A 254 3.98 -7.00 5.56
N ILE A 255 4.38 -7.64 6.65
CA ILE A 255 4.82 -9.05 6.64
C ILE A 255 3.67 -9.96 6.19
N VAL A 256 2.45 -9.74 6.71
CA VAL A 256 1.27 -10.52 6.32
C VAL A 256 0.95 -10.32 4.84
N ALA A 257 0.98 -9.08 4.36
CA ALA A 257 0.75 -8.75 2.95
C ALA A 257 1.77 -9.44 2.03
N TYR A 258 3.05 -9.47 2.42
CA TYR A 258 4.10 -10.15 1.67
C TYR A 258 3.97 -11.69 1.69
N GLU A 259 3.63 -12.28 2.85
CA GLU A 259 3.55 -13.73 3.01
C GLU A 259 2.32 -14.37 2.38
N ARG A 260 1.19 -13.66 2.36
CA ARG A 260 -0.10 -14.22 1.95
C ARG A 260 -0.10 -14.76 0.52
N PRO A 261 0.41 -14.03 -0.51
CA PRO A 261 0.51 -14.55 -1.87
C PRO A 261 1.44 -15.77 -1.96
N GLN A 262 2.57 -15.77 -1.25
CA GLN A 262 3.53 -16.87 -1.26
C GLN A 262 2.94 -18.15 -0.66
N ARG A 263 2.26 -18.02 0.50
CA ARG A 263 1.55 -19.15 1.12
C ARG A 263 0.43 -19.68 0.20
N ARG A 264 -0.29 -18.81 -0.51
CA ARG A 264 -1.30 -19.21 -1.49
C ARG A 264 -0.66 -20.01 -2.65
N ARG A 265 0.42 -19.50 -3.25
CA ARG A 265 1.15 -20.19 -4.33
C ARG A 265 1.68 -21.56 -3.88
N ALA A 266 2.27 -21.64 -2.68
CA ALA A 266 2.76 -22.90 -2.12
C ALA A 266 1.64 -23.93 -1.90
N ARG A 267 0.46 -23.48 -1.42
CA ARG A 267 -0.73 -24.36 -1.27
C ARG A 267 -1.23 -24.88 -2.61
N ILE A 268 -1.30 -24.03 -3.63
CA ILE A 268 -1.70 -24.43 -4.99
C ILE A 268 -0.70 -25.46 -5.52
N ALA A 269 0.60 -25.17 -5.46
CA ALA A 269 1.65 -26.09 -5.91
C ALA A 269 1.60 -27.45 -5.19
N ALA A 270 1.40 -27.44 -3.86
CA ALA A 270 1.25 -28.66 -3.08
C ALA A 270 0.02 -29.47 -3.49
N LYS A 271 -1.13 -28.80 -3.72
CA LYS A 271 -2.36 -29.45 -4.20
C LYS A 271 -2.16 -30.05 -5.59
N THR A 272 -1.54 -29.33 -6.52
CA THR A 272 -1.24 -29.83 -7.87
C THR A 272 -0.32 -31.06 -7.81
N LYS A 273 0.72 -31.03 -6.98
CA LYS A 273 1.62 -32.16 -6.77
C LYS A 273 0.89 -33.39 -6.20
N ALA A 274 -0.03 -33.18 -5.25
CA ALA A 274 -0.82 -34.26 -4.67
C ALA A 274 -1.78 -34.90 -5.70
N ILE A 275 -2.40 -34.10 -6.56
CA ILE A 275 -3.26 -34.60 -7.65
C ILE A 275 -2.45 -35.43 -8.64
N ALA A 276 -1.27 -34.93 -9.06
CA ALA A 276 -0.39 -35.65 -9.97
C ALA A 276 0.17 -36.95 -9.39
N ALA A 277 0.41 -37.00 -8.07
CA ALA A 277 0.81 -38.24 -7.40
C ALA A 277 -0.34 -39.25 -7.35
N LYS A 278 -1.58 -38.80 -7.14
CA LYS A 278 -2.76 -39.67 -7.09
C LYS A 278 -3.11 -40.27 -8.46
N SER A 279 -2.93 -39.51 -9.55
CA SER A 279 -3.20 -40.04 -10.90
C SER A 279 -2.23 -41.14 -11.31
N ARG A 280 -0.95 -41.03 -10.92
CA ARG A 280 0.07 -42.07 -11.21
C ARG A 280 -0.16 -43.39 -10.47
N GLY A 281 -0.83 -43.35 -9.32
CA GLY A 281 -1.15 -44.55 -8.54
C GLY A 281 -2.39 -45.31 -9.02
N ALA A 282 -3.13 -44.79 -9.99
CA ALA A 282 -4.35 -45.42 -10.50
C ALA A 282 -4.13 -46.26 -11.78
N GLU A 283 -2.94 -46.17 -12.39
CA GLU A 283 -2.59 -46.87 -13.63
C GLU A 283 -1.70 -48.11 -13.42
N GLY A 284 -1.38 -48.46 -12.17
CA GLY A 284 -0.60 -49.64 -11.80
C GLY A 284 -1.36 -50.55 -10.85
#